data_AF-A0A7Y1ZSX5-F1
#
_entry.id   AF-A0A7Y1ZSX5-F1
#
_cell.length_a   1.000
_cell.length_b   1.000
_cell.length_c   1.000
_cell.angle_alpha   90.00
_cell.angle_beta   90.00
_cell.angle_gamma   90.00
#
_symmetry.space_group_name_H-M   'P 1'
#
loop_
_entity.id
_entity.type
_entity.pdbx_description
1 polymer ?
#
loop_
_entity_poly.entity_id
_entity_poly.type
_entity_poly.pdbx_seq_one_letter_code
_entity_poly.pdbx_strand_id
1 'polypeptide(L)'
;MTSSITVPPATLSRTSQPGAPEPGMRDTTAVVAPTAEESPPWFAALQRSSLILATVLVGLAAGFFFTYQISVTRALAEVDDTTYVDTFQAINSTIRNTPFGLVFFGAIPALCAALALHRGDRHRRLAIGIALVLYVATFAITAAGSVPLNDTLGLVTDRSTDAVAQARADFEQPWNRLNLIRTLTSLGALVAMSVATLGRSRDNVVPGTTLSQ
;
A
#
# COMPACT_ATOMS: atom_id res chain seq x y z
N MET A 1 53.95 10.64 -97.16
CA MET A 1 53.35 9.32 -97.45
C MET A 1 52.53 8.97 -96.22
N THR A 2 51.21 8.86 -96.18
CA THR A 2 50.12 8.63 -97.16
C THR A 2 48.86 9.09 -96.40
N SER A 3 48.14 10.10 -96.91
CA SER A 3 46.86 9.98 -97.64
C SER A 3 45.68 9.44 -96.82
N SER A 4 44.68 10.33 -96.75
CA SER A 4 43.37 10.28 -96.13
C SER A 4 42.47 9.13 -96.61
N ILE A 5 41.53 8.69 -95.76
CA ILE A 5 40.26 8.11 -96.20
C ILE A 5 39.11 8.79 -95.45
N THR A 6 38.20 9.34 -96.25
CA THR A 6 36.93 9.97 -95.89
C THR A 6 35.80 8.94 -96.00
N VAL A 7 34.83 8.94 -95.07
CA VAL A 7 33.51 8.30 -95.22
C VAL A 7 32.43 9.29 -94.71
N PRO A 8 31.28 9.48 -95.40
CA PRO A 8 30.30 10.54 -95.10
C PRO A 8 29.05 10.01 -94.33
N PRO A 9 27.94 10.76 -94.17
CA PRO A 9 27.41 11.22 -92.87
C PRO A 9 26.15 10.47 -92.39
N ALA A 10 25.75 10.68 -91.13
CA ALA A 10 24.42 10.30 -90.63
C ALA A 10 23.76 11.46 -89.88
N THR A 11 22.64 11.93 -90.42
CA THR A 11 21.75 12.95 -89.84
C THR A 11 20.70 12.25 -88.99
N LEU A 12 20.67 12.45 -87.66
CA LEU A 12 19.51 12.09 -86.84
C LEU A 12 19.31 13.06 -85.66
N SER A 13 18.27 13.88 -85.80
CA SER A 13 17.18 14.08 -84.82
C SER A 13 17.53 14.60 -83.42
N ARG A 14 17.31 15.91 -83.24
CA ARG A 14 17.13 16.60 -81.96
C ARG A 14 16.06 15.88 -81.13
N THR A 15 16.49 15.08 -80.16
CA THR A 15 15.59 14.50 -79.15
C THR A 15 15.35 15.54 -78.06
N SER A 16 14.08 15.86 -77.87
CA SER A 16 13.53 16.68 -76.81
C SER A 16 13.94 16.19 -75.42
N GLN A 17 14.36 17.10 -74.54
CA GLN A 17 14.48 16.86 -73.10
C GLN A 17 13.11 16.44 -72.52
N PRO A 18 13.03 15.34 -71.75
CA PRO A 18 11.97 15.11 -70.79
C PRO A 18 12.27 15.88 -69.50
N GLY A 19 11.24 16.54 -68.97
CA GLY A 19 11.29 17.52 -67.90
C GLY A 19 11.77 17.01 -66.54
N ALA A 20 12.12 17.97 -65.69
CA ALA A 20 12.40 17.77 -64.28
C ALA A 20 11.24 17.03 -63.60
N PRO A 21 11.52 16.10 -62.66
CA PRO A 21 10.47 15.41 -61.93
C PRO A 21 9.66 16.40 -61.11
N GLU A 22 8.33 16.35 -61.26
CA GLU A 22 7.38 17.10 -60.43
C GLU A 22 7.59 16.79 -58.94
N PRO A 23 7.41 17.77 -58.04
CA PRO A 23 7.50 17.54 -56.61
C PRO A 23 6.30 16.68 -56.18
N GLY A 24 6.51 15.36 -56.21
CA GLY A 24 5.60 14.35 -55.69
C GLY A 24 5.29 14.62 -54.23
N MET A 25 4.01 14.91 -54.00
CA MET A 25 3.27 14.88 -52.75
C MET A 25 3.76 13.72 -51.87
N ARG A 26 4.49 14.04 -50.80
CA ARG A 26 4.78 13.08 -49.74
C ARG A 26 3.46 12.80 -49.05
N ASP A 27 2.88 11.62 -49.28
CA ASP A 27 1.86 11.05 -48.41
C ASP A 27 2.44 10.96 -47.00
N THR A 28 2.25 12.04 -46.25
CA THR A 28 2.57 12.12 -44.84
C THR A 28 1.33 11.65 -44.09
N THR A 29 0.96 10.39 -44.30
CA THR A 29 0.14 9.69 -43.31
C THR A 29 1.08 9.35 -42.17
N ALA A 30 1.41 10.37 -41.37
CA ALA A 30 1.90 10.15 -40.03
C ALA A 30 0.82 9.33 -39.32
N VAL A 31 1.02 8.02 -39.27
CA VAL A 31 0.29 7.13 -38.38
C VAL A 31 0.61 7.65 -36.99
N VAL A 32 -0.26 8.52 -36.48
CA VAL A 32 -0.26 8.95 -35.09
C VAL A 32 -0.36 7.66 -34.29
N ALA A 33 0.77 7.24 -33.70
CA ALA A 33 0.79 6.11 -32.79
C ALA A 33 -0.32 6.33 -31.75
N PRO A 34 -1.07 5.28 -31.35
CA PRO A 34 -2.14 5.43 -30.38
C PRO A 34 -1.55 6.12 -29.14
N THR A 35 -2.06 7.31 -28.84
CA THR A 35 -1.72 8.04 -27.62
C THR A 35 -1.89 7.06 -26.47
N ALA A 36 -0.83 6.84 -25.69
CA ALA A 36 -0.90 6.02 -24.49
C ALA A 36 -2.16 6.43 -23.73
N GLU A 37 -3.12 5.51 -23.56
CA GLU A 37 -4.38 5.81 -22.88
C GLU A 37 -4.06 6.43 -21.52
N GLU A 38 -4.26 7.74 -21.40
CA GLU A 38 -4.11 8.41 -20.12
C GLU A 38 -5.12 7.79 -19.16
N SER A 39 -4.64 7.27 -18.04
CA SER A 39 -5.51 6.62 -17.06
C SER A 39 -6.61 7.59 -16.62
N PRO A 40 -7.88 7.15 -16.51
CA PRO A 40 -8.97 8.05 -16.18
C PRO A 40 -8.75 8.79 -14.85
N PRO A 41 -9.25 10.04 -14.69
CA PRO A 41 -9.03 10.84 -13.48
C PRO A 41 -9.59 10.20 -12.20
N TRP A 42 -10.65 9.39 -12.32
CA TRP A 42 -11.21 8.63 -11.20
C TRP A 42 -10.26 7.55 -10.67
N PHE A 43 -9.34 7.02 -11.49
CA PHE A 43 -8.39 6.01 -11.07
C PHE A 43 -7.36 6.59 -10.09
N ALA A 44 -6.86 7.80 -10.38
CA ALA A 44 -5.99 8.53 -9.48
C ALA A 44 -6.70 8.91 -8.16
N ALA A 45 -8.00 9.24 -8.23
CA ALA A 45 -8.80 9.46 -7.02
C ALA A 45 -8.94 8.16 -6.20
N LEU A 46 -9.23 7.03 -6.84
CA LEU A 46 -9.35 5.72 -6.19
C LEU A 46 -8.05 5.28 -5.52
N GLN A 47 -6.91 5.47 -6.18
CA GLN A 47 -5.59 5.24 -5.59
C GLN A 47 -5.39 6.05 -4.31
N ARG A 48 -5.63 7.36 -4.34
CA ARG A 48 -5.50 8.23 -3.16
C ARG A 48 -6.45 7.82 -2.04
N SER A 49 -7.72 7.56 -2.36
CA SER A 49 -8.72 7.12 -1.38
C SER A 49 -8.34 5.80 -0.72
N SER A 50 -7.75 4.85 -1.46
CA SER A 50 -7.32 3.56 -0.90
C SER A 50 -6.19 3.72 0.13
N LEU A 51 -5.21 4.61 -0.13
CA LEU A 51 -4.13 4.89 0.82
C LEU A 51 -4.65 5.57 2.08
N ILE A 52 -5.54 6.56 1.93
CA ILE A 52 -6.14 7.28 3.06
C ILE A 52 -6.95 6.31 3.91
N LEU A 53 -7.84 5.51 3.30
CA LEU A 53 -8.67 4.55 4.01
C LEU A 53 -7.81 3.53 4.78
N ALA A 54 -6.82 2.92 4.12
CA ALA A 54 -5.93 1.98 4.77
C ALA A 54 -5.15 2.63 5.93
N THR A 55 -4.64 3.85 5.75
CA THR A 55 -3.93 4.60 6.79
C THR A 55 -4.83 4.89 7.99
N VAL A 56 -6.07 5.31 7.77
CA VAL A 56 -7.03 5.61 8.84
C VAL A 56 -7.37 4.35 9.63
N LEU A 57 -7.71 3.24 8.97
CA LEU A 57 -8.08 2.00 9.66
C LEU A 57 -6.90 1.41 10.44
N VAL A 58 -5.71 1.38 9.85
CA VAL A 58 -4.49 0.95 10.53
C VAL A 58 -4.16 1.89 11.70
N GLY A 59 -4.32 3.21 11.52
CA GLY A 59 -4.07 4.21 12.55
C GLY A 59 -5.00 4.11 13.74
N LEU A 60 -6.29 3.89 13.51
CA LEU A 60 -7.27 3.66 14.59
C LEU A 60 -6.94 2.39 15.39
N ALA A 61 -6.59 1.30 14.71
CA ALA A 61 -6.18 0.07 15.38
C ALA A 61 -4.87 0.24 16.17
N ALA A 62 -3.87 0.91 15.59
CA ALA A 62 -2.60 1.20 16.27
C ALA A 62 -2.81 2.10 17.51
N GLY A 63 -3.65 3.13 17.38
CA GLY A 63 -4.03 4.01 18.48
C GLY A 63 -4.75 3.27 19.60
N PHE A 64 -5.62 2.31 19.27
CA PHE A 64 -6.28 1.45 20.25
C PHE A 64 -5.26 0.65 21.08
N PHE A 65 -4.38 -0.14 20.44
CA PHE A 65 -3.38 -0.93 21.17
C PHE A 65 -2.39 -0.08 21.96
N PHE A 66 -1.97 1.05 21.37
CA PHE A 66 -1.10 2.00 22.03
C PHE A 66 -1.75 2.59 23.30
N THR A 67 -3.02 2.98 23.23
CA THR A 67 -3.76 3.51 24.39
C THR A 67 -3.85 2.47 25.52
N TYR A 68 -4.05 1.20 25.17
CA TYR A 68 -3.97 0.12 26.16
C TYR A 68 -2.59 0.02 26.80
N GLN A 69 -1.54 0.15 26.00
CA GLN A 69 -0.16 0.03 26.45
C GLN A 69 0.26 1.15 27.42
N ILE A 70 -0.18 2.40 27.17
CA ILE A 70 0.30 3.57 27.92
C ILE A 70 -0.67 4.06 29.00
N SER A 71 -1.94 3.64 28.96
CA SER A 71 -2.97 4.15 29.87
C SER A 71 -3.75 3.01 30.52
N VAL A 72 -4.53 2.24 29.74
CA VAL A 72 -5.52 1.29 30.31
C VAL A 72 -4.86 0.23 31.19
N THR A 73 -3.81 -0.44 30.69
CA THR A 73 -3.12 -1.50 31.45
C THR A 73 -2.40 -0.95 32.68
N ARG A 74 -1.97 0.32 32.65
CA ARG A 74 -1.35 0.97 33.82
C ARG A 74 -2.39 1.26 34.89
N ALA A 75 -3.56 1.77 34.50
CA ALA A 75 -4.64 2.00 35.43
C ALA A 75 -5.16 0.70 36.06
N LEU A 76 -5.27 -0.37 35.25
CA LEU A 76 -5.66 -1.70 35.74
C LEU A 76 -4.62 -2.32 36.68
N ALA A 77 -3.33 -1.99 36.53
CA ALA A 77 -2.31 -2.50 37.44
C ALA A 77 -2.51 -2.01 38.89
N GLU A 78 -3.13 -0.85 39.09
CA GLU A 78 -3.32 -0.20 40.40
C GLU A 78 -4.56 -0.69 41.16
N VAL A 79 -5.46 -1.45 40.51
CA VAL A 79 -6.68 -1.96 41.17
C VAL A 79 -6.45 -3.34 41.79
N ASP A 80 -7.33 -3.74 42.72
CA ASP A 80 -7.33 -5.09 43.29
C ASP A 80 -7.74 -6.16 42.26
N ASP A 81 -7.48 -7.43 42.59
CA ASP A 81 -7.65 -8.55 41.66
C ASP A 81 -9.11 -8.77 41.24
N THR A 82 -10.07 -8.56 42.15
CA THR A 82 -11.50 -8.67 41.83
C THR A 82 -11.86 -7.60 40.81
N THR A 83 -11.52 -6.34 41.11
CA THR A 83 -11.79 -5.20 40.21
C THR A 83 -11.08 -5.38 38.86
N TYR A 84 -9.85 -5.89 38.84
CA TYR A 84 -9.13 -6.21 37.61
C TYR A 84 -9.91 -7.19 36.74
N VAL A 85 -10.25 -8.36 37.29
CA VAL A 85 -10.91 -9.45 36.55
C VAL A 85 -12.28 -9.00 36.04
N ASP A 86 -13.09 -8.36 36.89
CA ASP A 86 -14.40 -7.85 36.51
C ASP A 86 -14.32 -6.83 35.38
N THR A 87 -13.41 -5.86 35.51
CA THR A 87 -13.24 -4.81 34.51
C THR A 87 -12.77 -5.40 33.19
N PHE A 88 -11.81 -6.33 33.22
CA PHE A 88 -11.27 -6.92 31.99
C PHE A 88 -12.30 -7.81 31.28
N GLN A 89 -13.09 -8.59 32.03
CA GLN A 89 -14.21 -9.35 31.48
C GLN A 89 -15.28 -8.42 30.83
N ALA A 90 -15.61 -7.31 31.49
CA ALA A 90 -16.53 -6.30 30.93
C ALA A 90 -15.99 -5.67 29.64
N ILE A 91 -14.70 -5.34 29.60
CA ILE A 91 -14.03 -4.85 28.38
C ILE A 91 -14.10 -5.91 27.26
N ASN A 92 -13.77 -7.16 27.56
CA ASN A 92 -13.74 -8.25 26.58
C ASN A 92 -15.12 -8.54 25.98
N SER A 93 -16.19 -8.41 26.78
CA SER A 93 -17.56 -8.58 26.28
C SER A 93 -18.02 -7.41 25.40
N THR A 94 -17.66 -6.17 25.76
CA THR A 94 -18.13 -4.95 25.09
C THR A 94 -17.33 -4.55 23.86
N ILE A 95 -16.07 -4.98 23.74
CA ILE A 95 -15.22 -4.69 22.56
C ILE A 95 -15.71 -5.40 21.29
N ARG A 96 -16.56 -6.43 21.44
CA ARG A 96 -17.20 -7.18 20.34
C ARG A 96 -18.38 -6.40 19.73
N ASN A 97 -18.11 -5.19 19.29
CA ASN A 97 -19.08 -4.28 18.67
C ASN A 97 -18.76 -4.03 17.19
N THR A 98 -19.78 -3.67 16.41
CA THR A 98 -19.67 -3.46 14.96
C THR A 98 -18.63 -2.40 14.58
N PRO A 99 -18.58 -1.21 15.21
CA PRO A 99 -17.56 -0.20 14.88
C PRO A 99 -16.12 -0.71 15.02
N PHE A 100 -15.79 -1.37 16.14
CA PHE A 100 -14.45 -1.94 16.34
C PHE A 100 -14.15 -3.03 15.32
N GLY A 101 -15.13 -3.89 15.04
CA GLY A 101 -15.02 -4.91 14.00
C GLY A 101 -14.70 -4.32 12.62
N LEU A 102 -15.42 -3.28 12.20
CA LEU A 102 -15.17 -2.61 10.92
C LEU A 102 -13.76 -2.01 10.84
N VAL A 103 -13.29 -1.39 11.93
CA VAL A 103 -11.92 -0.84 11.99
C VAL A 103 -10.88 -1.94 11.89
N PHE A 104 -10.99 -2.97 12.73
CA PHE A 104 -9.96 -3.99 12.87
C PHE A 104 -9.92 -4.96 11.68
N PHE A 105 -11.07 -5.50 11.27
CA PHE A 105 -11.15 -6.42 10.14
C PHE A 105 -11.08 -5.70 8.79
N GLY A 106 -11.56 -4.46 8.69
CA GLY A 106 -11.56 -3.68 7.46
C GLY A 106 -10.19 -3.19 7.01
N ALA A 107 -9.21 -3.13 7.92
CA ALA A 107 -7.86 -2.70 7.58
C ALA A 107 -7.16 -3.65 6.58
N ILE A 108 -7.33 -4.96 6.71
CA ILE A 108 -6.73 -5.95 5.80
C ILE A 108 -7.19 -5.77 4.35
N PRO A 109 -8.51 -5.79 4.03
CA PRO A 109 -8.96 -5.58 2.65
C PRO A 109 -8.59 -4.19 2.13
N ALA A 110 -8.56 -3.15 2.97
CA ALA A 110 -8.07 -1.83 2.57
C ALA A 110 -6.59 -1.84 2.16
N LEU A 111 -5.73 -2.52 2.92
CA LEU A 111 -4.31 -2.71 2.60
C LEU A 111 -4.12 -3.52 1.31
N CYS A 112 -4.90 -4.59 1.12
CA CYS A 112 -4.89 -5.38 -0.11
C CYS A 112 -5.32 -4.55 -1.33
N ALA A 113 -6.37 -3.74 -1.20
CA ALA A 113 -6.83 -2.84 -2.26
C ALA A 113 -5.76 -1.80 -2.60
N ALA A 114 -5.16 -1.17 -1.58
CA ALA A 114 -4.06 -0.22 -1.78
C ALA A 114 -2.87 -0.87 -2.51
N LEU A 115 -2.50 -2.10 -2.13
CA LEU A 115 -1.41 -2.84 -2.77
C LEU A 115 -1.73 -3.19 -4.24
N ALA A 116 -2.97 -3.58 -4.53
CA ALA A 116 -3.41 -3.94 -5.87
C ALA A 116 -3.46 -2.74 -6.83
N LEU A 117 -3.84 -1.56 -6.33
CA LEU A 117 -4.02 -0.34 -7.13
C LEU A 117 -2.71 0.39 -7.46
N HIS A 118 -1.63 0.19 -6.71
CA HIS A 118 -0.38 0.94 -6.87
C HIS A 118 0.73 0.13 -7.55
N ARG A 119 0.56 -0.32 -8.80
CA ARG A 119 1.52 -1.24 -9.45
C ARG A 119 2.84 -0.59 -9.93
N GLY A 120 2.82 0.70 -10.25
CA GLY A 120 3.94 1.41 -10.89
C GLY A 120 5.07 1.85 -9.97
N ASP A 121 4.79 2.17 -8.70
CA ASP A 121 5.77 2.73 -7.76
C ASP A 121 6.31 1.63 -6.83
N ARG A 122 7.52 1.12 -7.12
CA ARG A 122 8.14 0.02 -6.37
C ARG A 122 8.31 0.35 -4.88
N HIS A 123 8.70 1.58 -4.55
CA HIS A 123 8.95 1.98 -3.17
C HIS A 123 7.66 2.05 -2.37
N ARG A 124 6.61 2.63 -2.96
CA ARG A 124 5.28 2.67 -2.34
C ARG A 124 4.71 1.27 -2.13
N ARG A 125 4.83 0.38 -3.12
CA ARG A 125 4.40 -1.02 -2.98
C ARG A 125 5.10 -1.74 -1.86
N LEU A 126 6.42 -1.55 -1.73
CA LEU A 126 7.19 -2.14 -0.64
C LEU A 126 6.68 -1.66 0.71
N ALA A 127 6.44 -0.35 0.87
CA ALA A 127 5.88 0.21 2.10
C ALA A 127 4.49 -0.35 2.42
N ILE A 128 3.58 -0.43 1.44
CA ILE A 128 2.24 -1.04 1.63
C ILE A 128 2.36 -2.53 1.98
N GLY A 129 3.27 -3.26 1.33
CA GLY A 129 3.51 -4.69 1.61
C GLY A 129 4.02 -4.93 3.02
N ILE A 130 4.96 -4.10 3.50
CA ILE A 130 5.43 -4.13 4.90
C ILE A 130 4.26 -3.86 5.85
N ALA A 131 3.44 -2.84 5.57
CA ALA A 131 2.27 -2.53 6.38
C ALA A 131 1.30 -3.71 6.46
N LEU A 132 1.03 -4.37 5.33
CA LEU A 132 0.16 -5.54 5.27
C LEU A 132 0.69 -6.70 6.12
N VAL A 133 1.98 -7.04 6.00
CA VAL A 133 2.60 -8.12 6.79
C VAL A 133 2.54 -7.83 8.28
N LEU A 134 2.89 -6.61 8.68
CA LEU A 134 2.86 -6.20 10.09
C LEU A 134 1.44 -6.17 10.66
N TYR A 135 0.45 -5.75 9.86
CA TYR A 135 -0.94 -5.75 10.29
C TYR A 135 -1.50 -7.18 10.38
N VAL A 136 -1.15 -8.07 9.45
CA VAL A 136 -1.48 -9.50 9.54
C VAL A 136 -0.85 -10.14 10.77
N ALA A 137 0.38 -9.77 11.14
CA ALA A 137 0.99 -10.23 12.39
C ALA A 137 0.18 -9.75 13.62
N THR A 138 -0.24 -8.48 13.63
CA THR A 138 -1.13 -7.91 14.68
C THR A 138 -2.43 -8.72 14.79
N PHE A 139 -3.04 -9.04 13.65
CA PHE A 139 -4.25 -9.84 13.56
C PHE A 139 -4.02 -11.26 14.10
N ALA A 140 -2.96 -11.93 13.67
CA ALA A 140 -2.63 -13.28 14.09
C ALA A 140 -2.37 -13.37 15.59
N ILE A 141 -1.62 -12.43 16.17
CA ILE A 141 -1.41 -12.35 17.63
C ILE A 141 -2.73 -12.16 18.37
N THR A 142 -3.64 -11.36 17.81
CA THR A 142 -4.96 -11.15 18.39
C THR A 142 -5.77 -12.45 18.38
N ALA A 143 -5.89 -13.10 17.22
CA ALA A 143 -6.71 -14.30 17.06
C ALA A 143 -6.15 -15.53 17.77
N ALA A 144 -4.83 -15.74 17.73
CA ALA A 144 -4.18 -16.95 18.25
C ALA A 144 -3.67 -16.81 19.69
N GLY A 145 -3.62 -15.59 20.24
CA GLY A 145 -3.10 -15.35 21.59
C GLY A 145 -4.07 -14.55 22.46
N SER A 146 -4.37 -13.31 22.08
CA SER A 146 -5.16 -12.42 22.94
C SER A 146 -6.60 -12.86 23.11
N VAL A 147 -7.26 -13.35 22.05
CA VAL A 147 -8.63 -13.88 22.12
C VAL A 147 -8.70 -15.13 23.00
N PRO A 148 -7.86 -16.16 22.85
CA PRO A 148 -7.84 -17.31 23.76
C PRO A 148 -7.64 -16.95 25.24
N LEU A 149 -6.74 -16.00 25.54
CA LEU A 149 -6.57 -15.49 26.90
C LEU A 149 -7.86 -14.83 27.41
N ASN A 150 -8.48 -14.00 26.58
CA ASN A 150 -9.74 -13.32 26.92
C ASN A 150 -10.88 -14.31 27.20
N ASP A 151 -10.98 -15.36 26.38
CA ASP A 151 -11.98 -16.41 26.54
C ASP A 151 -11.75 -17.20 27.83
N THR A 152 -10.50 -17.53 28.14
CA THR A 152 -10.12 -18.22 29.39
C THR A 152 -10.49 -17.38 30.60
N LEU A 153 -10.14 -16.10 30.61
CA LEU A 153 -10.51 -15.19 31.70
C LEU A 153 -12.03 -15.06 31.81
N GLY A 154 -12.75 -15.05 30.69
CA GLY A 154 -14.21 -14.97 30.65
C GLY A 154 -14.95 -16.17 31.26
N LEU A 155 -14.27 -17.30 31.46
CA LEU A 155 -14.82 -18.49 32.13
C LEU A 155 -14.72 -18.43 33.66
N VAL A 156 -13.94 -17.50 34.21
CA VAL A 156 -13.77 -17.36 35.66
C VAL A 156 -15.03 -16.76 36.28
N THR A 157 -15.78 -17.59 37.01
CA THR A 157 -17.00 -17.19 37.73
C THR A 157 -16.87 -17.23 39.25
N ASP A 158 -15.91 -17.99 39.78
CA ASP A 158 -15.58 -17.97 41.21
C ASP A 158 -14.95 -16.62 41.59
N ARG A 159 -15.46 -16.02 42.66
CA ARG A 159 -15.06 -14.71 43.20
C ARG A 159 -14.38 -14.81 44.55
N SER A 160 -13.98 -16.03 44.95
CA SER A 160 -13.07 -16.21 46.07
C SER A 160 -11.75 -15.49 45.81
N THR A 161 -11.12 -14.96 46.87
CA THR A 161 -9.87 -14.21 46.78
C THR A 161 -8.77 -14.99 46.05
N ASP A 162 -8.63 -16.29 46.35
CA ASP A 162 -7.62 -17.14 45.75
C ASP A 162 -7.88 -17.34 44.24
N ALA A 163 -9.14 -17.50 43.83
CA ALA A 163 -9.49 -17.73 42.42
C ALA A 163 -9.23 -16.49 41.55
N VAL A 164 -9.61 -15.29 42.01
CA VAL A 164 -9.39 -14.04 41.24
C VAL A 164 -7.90 -13.67 41.19
N ALA A 165 -7.15 -13.92 42.27
CA ALA A 165 -5.70 -13.71 42.29
C ALA A 165 -4.99 -14.62 41.29
N GLN A 166 -5.36 -15.91 41.24
CA GLN A 166 -4.82 -16.85 40.27
C GLN A 166 -5.20 -16.46 38.83
N ALA A 167 -6.46 -16.10 38.59
CA ALA A 167 -6.93 -15.66 37.28
C ALA A 167 -6.16 -14.45 36.76
N ARG A 168 -5.89 -13.46 37.62
CA ARG A 168 -5.07 -12.30 37.24
C ARG A 168 -3.62 -12.70 36.96
N ALA A 169 -3.01 -13.53 37.81
CA ALA A 169 -1.63 -13.98 37.66
C ALA A 169 -1.40 -14.69 36.31
N ASP A 170 -2.37 -15.50 35.87
CA ASP A 170 -2.31 -16.23 34.60
C ASP A 170 -2.61 -15.34 33.38
N PHE A 171 -3.26 -14.19 33.58
CA PHE A 171 -3.75 -13.36 32.49
C PHE A 171 -2.92 -12.09 32.24
N GLU A 172 -2.65 -11.31 33.28
CA GLU A 172 -2.21 -9.90 33.14
C GLU A 172 -0.89 -9.79 32.37
N GLN A 173 0.15 -10.50 32.82
CA GLN A 173 1.47 -10.42 32.18
C GLN A 173 1.49 -10.99 30.76
N PRO A 174 0.93 -12.20 30.51
CA PRO A 174 0.80 -12.71 29.14
C PRO A 174 0.03 -11.76 28.22
N TRP A 175 -1.11 -11.23 28.68
CA TRP A 175 -1.93 -10.33 27.87
C TRP A 175 -1.21 -9.01 27.56
N ASN A 176 -0.55 -8.42 28.56
CA ASN A 176 0.22 -7.18 28.40
C ASN A 176 1.37 -7.36 27.40
N ARG A 177 2.08 -8.50 27.43
CA ARG A 177 3.13 -8.82 26.45
C ARG A 177 2.57 -8.91 25.03
N LEU A 178 1.44 -9.60 24.84
CA LEU A 178 0.80 -9.67 23.53
C LEU A 178 0.28 -8.30 23.07
N ASN A 179 -0.24 -7.46 23.96
CA ASN A 179 -0.62 -6.09 23.64
C ASN A 179 0.58 -5.24 23.20
N LEU A 180 1.72 -5.37 23.87
CA LEU A 180 2.95 -4.66 23.47
C LEU A 180 3.37 -5.06 22.05
N ILE A 181 3.41 -6.36 21.74
CA ILE A 181 3.77 -6.82 20.39
C ILE A 181 2.77 -6.28 19.36
N ARG A 182 1.45 -6.37 19.64
CA ARG A 182 0.41 -5.78 18.77
C ARG A 182 0.57 -4.28 18.57
N THR A 183 0.96 -3.56 19.62
CA THR A 183 1.26 -2.12 19.56
C THR A 183 2.42 -1.85 18.61
N LEU A 184 3.53 -2.59 18.75
CA LEU A 184 4.71 -2.41 17.91
C LEU A 184 4.43 -2.76 16.44
N THR A 185 3.76 -3.89 16.18
CA THR A 185 3.45 -4.32 14.81
C THR A 185 2.46 -3.37 14.14
N SER A 186 1.40 -2.94 14.84
CA SER A 186 0.41 -2.01 14.28
C SER A 186 0.96 -0.59 14.11
N LEU A 187 1.80 -0.08 15.02
CA LEU A 187 2.51 1.18 14.83
C LEU A 187 3.49 1.11 13.67
N GLY A 188 4.24 0.01 13.52
CA GLY A 188 5.10 -0.21 12.36
C GLY A 188 4.30 -0.20 11.04
N ALA A 189 3.12 -0.83 11.03
CA ALA A 189 2.22 -0.79 9.88
C ALA A 189 1.72 0.63 9.58
N LEU A 190 1.38 1.41 10.61
CA LEU A 190 0.98 2.81 10.47
C LEU A 190 2.12 3.65 9.87
N VAL A 191 3.34 3.53 10.40
CA VAL A 191 4.52 4.23 9.88
C VAL A 191 4.74 3.89 8.41
N ALA A 192 4.68 2.61 8.05
CA ALA A 192 4.84 2.17 6.67
C ALA A 192 3.72 2.74 5.75
N MET A 193 2.48 2.82 6.22
CA MET A 193 1.38 3.47 5.49
C MET A 193 1.55 4.99 5.38
N SER A 194 2.06 5.66 6.41
CA SER A 194 2.39 7.09 6.33
C SER A 194 3.46 7.34 5.28
N VAL A 195 4.50 6.50 5.21
CA VAL A 195 5.53 6.55 4.16
C VAL A 195 4.92 6.32 2.78
N ALA A 196 4.06 5.32 2.61
CA ALA A 196 3.37 5.05 1.35
C ALA A 196 2.47 6.21 0.89
N THR A 197 1.83 6.90 1.84
CA THR A 197 0.91 8.01 1.57
C THR A 197 1.64 9.30 1.24
N LEU A 198 2.73 9.61 1.96
CA LEU A 198 3.52 10.83 1.78
C LEU A 198 4.57 10.73 0.67
N GLY A 199 4.96 9.50 0.30
CA GLY A 199 5.90 9.25 -0.79
C GLY A 199 5.40 9.87 -2.10
N ARG A 200 6.25 10.63 -2.76
CA ARG A 200 6.00 11.10 -4.14
C ARG A 200 6.50 10.04 -5.10
N SER A 201 5.77 9.75 -6.17
CA SER A 201 6.23 8.85 -7.24
C SER A 201 7.53 9.43 -7.82
N ARG A 202 8.65 8.74 -7.60
CA ARG A 202 9.98 9.18 -8.06
C ARG A 202 10.26 8.86 -9.53
N ASP A 203 9.34 8.15 -10.18
CA ASP A 203 9.56 7.58 -11.52
C ASP A 203 9.35 8.59 -12.68
N ASN A 204 9.19 9.88 -12.39
CA ASN A 204 9.08 10.96 -13.40
C ASN A 204 10.38 11.75 -13.64
N VAL A 205 11.54 11.27 -13.17
CA VAL A 205 12.82 11.87 -13.58
C VAL A 205 13.13 11.41 -15.00
N VAL A 206 12.74 12.21 -15.99
CA VAL A 206 13.22 12.07 -17.37
C VAL A 206 14.74 12.29 -17.37
N PRO A 207 15.58 11.27 -17.66
CA PRO A 207 17.00 11.48 -17.83
C PRO A 207 17.22 12.12 -19.21
N GLY A 208 17.70 13.36 -19.25
CA GLY A 208 18.30 13.93 -20.46
C GLY A 208 17.64 15.20 -21.00
N THR A 209 17.88 16.33 -20.33
CA THR A 209 18.09 17.62 -21.01
C THR A 209 19.45 18.15 -20.60
N THR A 210 20.51 17.43 -20.95
CA THR A 210 21.82 18.06 -21.13
C THR A 210 21.74 18.86 -22.44
N LEU A 211 21.37 20.13 -22.31
CA LEU A 211 21.59 21.11 -23.37
C LEU A 211 23.10 21.22 -23.59
N SER A 212 23.53 20.85 -24.79
CA SER A 212 24.84 21.18 -25.33
C SER A 212 25.01 22.71 -25.32
N GLN A 213 26.00 23.20 -24.57
CA GLN A 213 26.70 24.45 -24.88
C GLN A 213 28.12 24.14 -25.31
#